data_AF-A0A433GTT8-F1
#
_entry.id   AF-A0A433GTT8-F1
#
_cell.length_a   1.000
_cell.length_b   1.000
_cell.length_c   1.000
_cell.angle_alpha   90.00
_cell.angle_beta   90.00
_cell.angle_gamma   90.00
#
_symmetry.space_group_name_H-M   'P 1'
#
loop_
_entity.id
_entity.type
_entity.pdbx_description
1 polymer ?
#
loop_
_entity_poly.entity_id
_entity_poly.type
_entity_poly.pdbx_seq_one_letter_code
_entity_poly.pdbx_strand_id
1 'polypeptide(L)'
;AANARVETLQTTEVERLAAEAGIVKPAAIWLSGMSLESVRDENGNINIETAKEHIQAAQENLGLSVKKAIPPFPDQHPNNNQSSGDHNDWEESFRL
;
A
#
# COMPACT_ATOMS: atom_id res chain seq x y z
N ALA A 1 9.56 30.44 6.50
CA ALA A 1 10.30 29.45 5.69
C ALA A 1 10.45 28.11 6.41
N ALA A 2 11.00 28.07 7.63
CA ALA A 2 11.16 26.81 8.39
C ALA A 2 9.82 26.11 8.71
N ASN A 3 8.81 26.83 9.20
CA ASN A 3 7.50 26.25 9.56
C ASN A 3 6.78 25.60 8.36
N ALA A 4 6.80 26.27 7.19
CA ALA A 4 6.22 25.70 5.97
C ALA A 4 6.91 24.39 5.54
N ARG A 5 8.22 24.27 5.79
CA ARG A 5 8.96 23.04 5.52
C ARG A 5 8.59 21.93 6.50
N VAL A 6 8.41 22.25 7.78
CA VAL A 6 7.93 21.30 8.79
C VAL A 6 6.53 20.80 8.44
N GLU A 7 5.61 21.70 8.09
CA GLU A 7 4.25 21.33 7.67
C GLU A 7 4.25 20.43 6.45
N THR A 8 5.13 20.69 5.47
CA THR A 8 5.27 19.83 4.30
C THR A 8 5.71 18.43 4.70
N LEU A 9 6.74 18.31 5.57
CA LEU A 9 7.22 17.02 6.06
C LEU A 9 6.15 16.26 6.84
N GLN A 10 5.39 16.96 7.66
CA GLN A 10 4.30 16.37 8.44
C GLN A 10 3.13 15.92 7.55
N THR A 11 2.78 16.71 6.54
CA THR A 11 1.79 16.32 5.52
C THR A 11 2.24 15.05 4.80
N THR A 12 3.49 15.03 4.33
CA THR A 12 4.07 13.86 3.67
C THR A 12 4.10 12.64 4.60
N GLU A 13 4.35 12.81 5.89
CA GLU A 13 4.34 11.69 6.84
C GLU A 13 2.93 11.10 7.03
N VAL A 14 1.90 11.93 7.16
CA VAL A 14 0.52 11.45 7.26
C VAL A 14 0.10 10.75 5.95
N GLU A 15 0.49 11.29 4.80
CA GLU A 15 0.27 10.63 3.50
C GLU A 15 1.03 9.31 3.37
N ARG A 16 2.23 9.21 3.94
CA ARG A 16 3.00 7.95 3.98
C ARG A 16 2.25 6.89 4.79
N LEU A 17 1.71 7.25 5.97
CA LEU A 17 0.89 6.36 6.79
C LEU A 17 -0.39 5.90 6.05
N ALA A 18 -1.03 6.82 5.31
CA ALA A 18 -2.20 6.48 4.51
C ALA A 18 -1.87 5.51 3.36
N ALA A 19 -0.70 5.68 2.73
CA ALA A 19 -0.21 4.73 1.74
C ALA A 19 0.04 3.33 2.34
N GLU A 20 0.59 3.27 3.55
CA GLU A 20 0.82 2.01 4.29
C GLU A 20 -0.50 1.31 4.67
N ALA A 21 -1.54 2.09 5.01
CA ALA A 21 -2.91 1.59 5.19
C ALA A 21 -3.56 1.08 3.88
N GLY A 22 -2.86 1.21 2.75
CA GLY A 22 -3.29 0.69 1.46
C GLY A 22 -4.11 1.67 0.62
N ILE A 23 -4.25 2.93 1.04
CA ILE A 23 -4.97 3.94 0.26
C ILE A 23 -4.21 4.25 -1.03
N VAL A 24 -4.87 4.07 -2.17
CA VAL A 24 -4.26 4.29 -3.51
C VAL A 24 -3.86 5.75 -3.73
N LYS A 25 -4.64 6.70 -3.20
CA LYS A 25 -4.40 8.14 -3.30
C LYS A 25 -4.32 8.75 -1.89
N PRO A 26 -3.15 8.76 -1.24
CA PRO A 26 -3.02 9.19 0.15
C PRO A 26 -3.50 10.61 0.41
N ALA A 27 -3.22 11.56 -0.49
CA ALA A 27 -3.70 12.93 -0.37
C ALA A 27 -5.24 13.07 -0.34
N ALA A 28 -5.99 12.04 -0.72
CA ALA A 28 -7.45 12.06 -0.65
C ALA A 28 -8.00 12.04 0.79
N ILE A 29 -7.19 11.62 1.79
CA ILE A 29 -7.60 11.63 3.21
C ILE A 29 -7.98 13.03 3.69
N TRP A 30 -7.38 14.08 3.13
CA TRP A 30 -7.65 15.48 3.49
C TRP A 30 -9.06 15.93 3.09
N LEU A 31 -9.69 15.26 2.11
CA LEU A 31 -11.06 15.55 1.70
C LEU A 31 -12.10 15.11 2.76
N SER A 32 -11.69 14.32 3.77
CA SER A 32 -12.57 13.89 4.86
C SER A 32 -12.81 15.00 5.91
N GLY A 33 -12.15 16.15 5.77
CA GLY A 33 -12.11 17.20 6.78
C GLY A 33 -11.00 17.02 7.82
N MET A 34 -10.14 16.01 7.66
CA MET A 34 -8.92 15.83 8.43
C MET A 34 -7.98 17.04 8.27
N SER A 35 -7.30 17.42 9.36
CA SER A 35 -6.29 18.49 9.36
C SER A 35 -5.02 18.05 10.10
N LEU A 36 -3.90 18.74 9.89
CA LEU A 36 -2.68 18.47 10.65
C LEU A 36 -2.85 18.73 12.15
N GLU A 37 -3.70 19.69 12.53
CA GLU A 37 -3.91 20.01 13.93
C GLU A 37 -4.64 18.90 14.68
N SER A 38 -5.53 18.15 14.02
CA SER A 38 -6.24 17.04 14.66
C SER A 38 -5.36 15.82 14.94
N VAL A 39 -4.17 15.75 14.34
CA VAL A 39 -3.24 14.61 14.46
C VAL A 39 -1.90 14.98 15.08
N ARG A 40 -1.72 16.25 15.47
CA ARG A 40 -0.52 16.68 16.18
C ARG A 40 -0.66 16.41 17.67
N ASP A 41 0.46 16.06 18.30
CA ASP A 41 0.57 16.01 19.76
C ASP A 41 0.77 17.41 20.36
N GLU A 42 0.82 17.48 21.69
CA GLU A 42 1.09 18.72 22.44
C GLU A 42 2.45 19.36 22.13
N ASN A 43 3.38 18.60 21.55
CA ASN A 43 4.71 19.05 21.15
C ASN A 43 4.76 19.48 19.68
N GLY A 44 3.63 19.39 18.96
CA GLY A 44 3.53 19.71 17.53
C GLY A 44 4.07 18.64 16.59
N ASN A 45 4.38 17.44 17.07
CA ASN A 45 4.76 16.27 16.25
C ASN A 45 3.52 15.50 15.81
N ILE A 46 3.63 14.68 14.77
CA ILE A 46 2.53 13.80 14.35
C ILE A 46 2.37 12.65 15.35
N ASN A 47 1.19 12.54 15.96
CA ASN A 47 0.78 11.37 16.72
C ASN A 47 0.34 10.28 15.72
N ILE A 48 1.14 9.23 15.62
CA ILE A 48 0.95 8.14 14.66
C ILE A 48 -0.36 7.38 14.89
N GLU A 49 -0.74 7.16 16.15
CA GLU A 49 -1.93 6.38 16.47
C GLU A 49 -3.20 7.18 16.14
N THR A 50 -3.26 8.45 16.53
CA THR A 50 -4.34 9.35 16.14
C THR A 50 -4.41 9.52 14.62
N ALA A 51 -3.27 9.64 13.94
CA ALA A 51 -3.25 9.71 12.48
C ALA A 51 -3.87 8.47 11.82
N LYS A 52 -3.56 7.26 12.30
CA LYS A 52 -4.14 6.02 11.79
C LYS A 52 -5.64 5.94 12.00
N GLU A 53 -6.14 6.32 13.18
CA GLU A 53 -7.58 6.37 13.47
C GLU A 53 -8.32 7.29 12.50
N HIS A 54 -7.77 8.48 12.27
CA HIS A 54 -8.33 9.43 11.30
C HIS A 54 -8.24 8.93 9.85
N ILE A 55 -7.14 8.27 9.47
CA ILE A 55 -6.97 7.66 8.15
C ILE A 55 -8.01 6.56 7.93
N GLN A 56 -8.24 5.71 8.92
CA GLN A 56 -9.26 4.65 8.86
C GLN A 56 -10.66 5.26 8.74
N ALA A 57 -10.99 6.27 9.55
CA ALA A 57 -12.27 6.97 9.45
C ALA A 57 -12.44 7.64 8.08
N ALA A 58 -11.40 8.25 7.53
CA ALA A 58 -11.42 8.85 6.19
C ALA A 58 -11.63 7.78 5.10
N GLN A 59 -11.00 6.62 5.25
CA GLN A 59 -11.17 5.49 4.34
C GLN A 59 -12.61 4.99 4.32
N GLU A 60 -13.24 4.84 5.49
CA GLU A 60 -14.63 4.40 5.63
C GLU A 60 -15.61 5.46 5.09
N ASN A 61 -15.42 6.73 5.47
CA ASN A 61 -16.32 7.83 5.09
C ASN A 61 -16.29 8.15 3.59
N LEU A 62 -15.12 8.06 2.96
CA LEU A 62 -14.94 8.43 1.56
C LEU A 62 -14.92 7.21 0.62
N GLY A 63 -15.01 5.99 1.17
CA GLY A 63 -14.86 4.75 0.39
C GLY A 63 -13.53 4.66 -0.33
N LEU A 64 -12.44 5.16 0.28
CA LEU A 64 -11.13 5.17 -0.36
C LEU A 64 -10.70 3.73 -0.63
N SER A 65 -10.42 3.43 -1.89
CA SER A 65 -10.04 2.08 -2.30
C SER A 65 -8.72 1.69 -1.64
N VAL A 66 -8.77 0.64 -0.84
CA VAL A 66 -7.59 -0.15 -0.46
C VAL A 66 -7.08 -0.78 -1.74
N LYS A 67 -5.79 -0.66 -2.03
CA LYS A 67 -5.14 -1.46 -3.08
C LYS A 67 -5.61 -2.90 -2.91
N LYS A 68 -6.41 -3.37 -3.87
CA LYS A 68 -6.84 -4.77 -3.89
C LYS A 68 -5.54 -5.57 -3.92
N ALA A 69 -5.25 -6.31 -2.85
CA ALA A 69 -4.14 -7.26 -2.87
C ALA A 69 -4.33 -8.10 -4.13
N ILE A 70 -3.37 -8.07 -5.05
CA ILE A 70 -3.38 -8.96 -6.19
C ILE A 70 -3.36 -10.35 -5.55
N PRO A 71 -4.40 -11.19 -5.71
CA PRO A 71 -4.34 -12.53 -5.19
C PRO A 71 -3.09 -13.20 -5.79
N PRO A 72 -2.31 -13.97 -5.00
CA PRO A 72 -1.25 -14.76 -5.57
C PRO A 72 -1.86 -15.58 -6.70
N PHE A 73 -1.28 -15.46 -7.90
CA PHE A 73 -1.76 -16.17 -9.08
C PHE A 73 -2.02 -17.65 -8.72
N PRO A 74 -3.16 -18.24 -9.12
CA PRO A 74 -3.30 -19.67 -9.03
C PRO A 74 -2.39 -20.27 -10.10
N ASP A 75 -1.22 -20.76 -9.69
CA ASP A 75 -0.44 -21.60 -10.59
C ASP A 75 -1.28 -22.82 -10.96
N GLN A 76 -1.33 -23.00 -12.27
CA GLN A 76 -2.23 -23.86 -13.00
C GLN A 76 -1.79 -25.33 -12.95
N HIS A 77 -2.80 -26.17 -12.70
CA HIS A 77 -2.98 -27.55 -13.13
C HIS A 77 -2.41 -28.75 -12.33
N PRO A 78 -3.21 -29.84 -12.20
CA PRO A 78 -2.84 -31.07 -11.53
C PRO A 78 -2.11 -31.99 -12.52
N ASN A 79 -0.93 -32.52 -12.15
CA ASN A 79 -0.34 -33.61 -12.93
C ASN A 79 -0.16 -34.85 -12.06
N ASN A 80 -1.26 -35.60 -11.94
CA ASN A 80 -1.20 -37.00 -11.57
C ASN A 80 -0.93 -37.79 -12.85
N ASN A 81 0.35 -37.97 -13.21
CA ASN A 81 0.72 -39.08 -14.08
C ASN A 81 2.16 -39.53 -13.79
N GLN A 82 2.25 -40.67 -13.11
CA GLN A 82 3.43 -41.52 -13.14
C GLN A 82 3.68 -41.92 -14.59
N SER A 83 4.80 -41.51 -15.18
CA SER A 83 5.51 -42.39 -16.12
C SER A 83 6.95 -41.94 -16.28
N SER A 84 7.86 -42.85 -15.93
CA SER A 84 9.29 -42.81 -16.18
C SER A 84 9.59 -42.54 -17.65
N GLY A 85 10.63 -41.73 -17.92
CA GLY A 85 11.18 -41.54 -19.25
C GLY A 85 12.11 -40.35 -19.31
N ASP A 86 13.40 -40.57 -19.01
CA ASP A 86 14.49 -39.65 -19.37
C ASP A 86 14.39 -39.29 -20.86
N HIS A 87 14.14 -38.02 -21.19
CA HIS A 87 14.50 -37.45 -22.49
C HIS A 87 14.80 -35.95 -22.35
N ASN A 88 15.97 -35.57 -22.87
CA ASN A 88 16.56 -34.24 -22.77
C ASN A 88 15.95 -33.28 -23.81
N ASP A 89 14.87 -32.58 -23.46
CA ASP A 89 14.22 -31.56 -24.33
C ASP A 89 15.05 -30.27 -24.52
N TRP A 90 16.18 -30.12 -23.83
CA TRP A 90 16.98 -28.88 -23.89
C TRP A 90 18.04 -28.86 -25.01
N GLU A 91 18.42 -30.02 -25.57
CA GLU A 91 19.45 -30.10 -26.62
C GLU A 91 18.90 -29.85 -28.04
N GLU A 92 17.58 -29.93 -28.25
CA GLU A 92 16.99 -29.69 -29.58
C GLU A 92 16.88 -28.21 -29.95
N SER A 93 17.08 -27.29 -29.00
CA SER A 93 16.91 -25.85 -29.24
C SER A 93 18.07 -25.18 -30.00
N PHE A 94 19.19 -25.85 -30.23
CA PHE A 94 20.40 -25.23 -30.82
C PHE A 94 20.94 -25.91 -32.09
N ARG A 95 20.22 -26.85 -32.69
CA ARG A 95 20.60 -27.41 -34.01
C ARG A 95 19.95 -26.60 -35.14
N LEU A 96 20.73 -25.66 -35.69
CA LEU A 96 20.56 -25.04 -37.01
C LEU A 96 21.03 -26.00 -38.11
#